data_AF-A0A4U3M6E4-F1
#
_entry.id   AF-A0A4U3M6E4-F1
#
_cell.length_a   1.000
_cell.length_b   1.000
_cell.length_c   1.000
_cell.angle_alpha   90.00
_cell.angle_beta   90.00
_cell.angle_gamma   90.00
#
_symmetry.space_group_name_H-M   'P 1'
#
loop_
_entity.id
_entity.type
_entity.pdbx_description
1 polymer ?
#
loop_
_entity_poly.entity_id
_entity_poly.type
_entity_poly.pdbx_seq_one_letter_code
_entity_poly.pdbx_strand_id
1 'polypeptide(L)'
;MRDPFGRYHEESEEPDPFGRFHDLPALIAEQVPMLDGAVHVAIRSQTALVSLILADTPTHKAPKLIFTQAVNDLIDLLAEIQSGRGRAAIRTSRALIEHAINLHTVTVDLQQAQRYLEHLDLGKALMLELEIGADLLDRRSKSQYRHSLKRVGRGARQRFEQARANWGSGFSRGWSNQSLATRAARYDLDHLYEYYRLTSLVTHGSAGGILGSIRDHHEGEISTYRTGQSLELAPVALHIGIVAYMDALTALAGLREDLDVEDYMLGVGVLVNVWPEYYKALTRIDSKIWPKKPGLPPQAVFAISRSGRRRWYLHLPWASVLMPAEPPDLETGPFARLEEIVREVMSDPDRYFIPGTTWFTLGFFGVPLKLADSGSPVPDTAILYRPEDLPEGWSYRLA
;
A
#
# COMPACT_ATOMS: atom_id res chain seq x y z
N MET A 1 4.67 35.63 24.87
CA MET A 1 4.15 36.37 26.04
C MET A 1 2.97 35.55 26.56
N ARG A 2 3.02 35.05 27.80
CA ARG A 2 2.01 34.12 28.36
C ARG A 2 0.74 34.88 28.77
N ASP A 3 -0.42 34.34 28.43
CA ASP A 3 -1.72 34.72 29.01
C ASP A 3 -1.75 34.37 30.52
N PRO A 4 -2.31 35.23 31.39
CA PRO A 4 -2.45 35.00 32.84
C PRO A 4 -3.20 33.73 33.26
N PHE A 5 -3.85 32.98 32.35
CA PHE A 5 -4.60 31.76 32.63
C PHE A 5 -3.90 30.46 32.20
N GLY A 6 -2.64 30.53 31.71
CA GLY A 6 -1.88 29.31 31.37
C GLY A 6 -2.49 28.47 30.24
N ARG A 7 -3.40 29.04 29.44
CA ARG A 7 -3.95 28.36 28.26
C ARG A 7 -2.92 28.42 27.14
N TYR A 8 -2.44 27.25 26.73
CA TYR A 8 -1.80 27.10 25.43
C TYR A 8 -2.88 27.28 24.36
N HIS A 9 -3.01 28.50 23.82
CA HIS A 9 -3.48 28.66 22.46
C HIS A 9 -2.32 28.29 21.53
N GLU A 10 -1.98 27.00 21.46
CA GLU A 10 -1.51 26.50 20.19
C GLU A 10 -2.77 26.46 19.32
N GLU A 11 -2.78 27.24 18.24
CA GLU A 11 -3.54 26.86 17.05
C GLU A 11 -3.00 25.49 16.64
N SER A 12 -3.44 24.43 17.33
CA SER A 12 -3.31 23.10 16.82
C SER A 12 -4.28 23.08 15.65
N GLU A 13 -3.77 23.33 14.44
CA GLU A 13 -4.41 22.76 13.27
C GLU A 13 -4.67 21.31 13.62
N GLU A 14 -5.94 20.97 13.89
CA GLU A 14 -6.30 19.60 14.17
C GLU A 14 -5.73 18.78 13.01
N PRO A 15 -4.88 17.78 13.28
CA PRO A 15 -4.32 16.98 12.22
C PRO A 15 -5.50 16.32 11.55
N ASP A 16 -5.85 16.84 10.38
CA ASP A 16 -6.94 16.32 9.58
C ASP A 16 -6.56 14.89 9.22
N PRO A 17 -7.20 13.88 9.84
CA PRO A 17 -6.75 12.50 9.67
C PRO A 17 -6.99 12.02 8.24
N PHE A 18 -7.73 12.77 7.42
CA PHE A 18 -8.10 12.40 6.06
C PHE A 18 -8.01 13.51 4.99
N GLY A 19 -8.01 14.80 5.34
CA GLY A 19 -8.43 15.88 4.42
C GLY A 19 -7.43 17.02 4.12
N ARG A 20 -6.14 16.85 4.41
CA ARG A 20 -5.07 17.68 3.78
C ARG A 20 -4.10 16.88 2.89
N PHE A 21 -4.57 15.78 2.30
CA PHE A 21 -3.69 14.84 1.57
C PHE A 21 -4.13 14.57 0.13
N HIS A 22 -4.84 15.51 -0.50
CA HIS A 22 -5.49 15.25 -1.78
C HIS A 22 -4.56 15.17 -2.99
N ASP A 23 -3.27 15.49 -2.86
CA ASP A 23 -2.32 15.35 -3.97
C ASP A 23 -0.87 15.13 -3.50
N LEU A 24 -0.58 13.92 -3.01
CA LEU A 24 0.80 13.48 -2.74
C LEU A 24 1.73 13.68 -3.95
N PRO A 25 1.33 13.35 -5.20
CA PRO A 25 2.12 13.68 -6.38
C PRO A 25 2.52 15.16 -6.45
N ALA A 26 1.59 16.09 -6.27
CA ALA A 26 1.91 17.53 -6.30
C ALA A 26 2.88 17.94 -5.18
N LEU A 27 2.70 17.43 -3.97
CA LEU A 27 3.61 17.71 -2.84
C LEU A 27 5.03 17.18 -3.09
N ILE A 28 5.14 16.02 -3.74
CA ILE A 28 6.44 15.44 -4.13
C ILE A 28 7.07 16.29 -5.23
N ALA A 29 6.32 16.66 -6.26
CA ALA A 29 6.81 17.47 -7.37
C ALA A 29 7.30 18.86 -6.90
N GLU A 30 6.58 19.48 -5.95
CA GLU A 30 6.99 20.76 -5.34
C GLU A 30 8.31 20.63 -4.56
N GLN A 31 8.50 19.54 -3.81
CA GLN A 31 9.66 19.36 -2.94
C GLN A 31 10.86 18.68 -3.59
N VAL A 32 10.69 18.10 -4.78
CA VAL A 32 11.72 17.39 -5.53
C VAL A 32 11.61 17.78 -7.02
N PRO A 33 11.84 19.05 -7.38
CA PRO A 33 11.55 19.58 -8.71
C PRO A 33 12.33 18.89 -9.84
N MET A 34 13.47 18.25 -9.53
CA MET A 34 14.29 17.53 -10.49
C MET A 34 13.81 16.09 -10.77
N LEU A 35 12.86 15.56 -9.99
CA LEU A 35 12.43 14.17 -10.09
C LEU A 35 11.84 13.86 -11.46
N ASP A 36 10.90 14.68 -11.94
CA ASP A 36 10.21 14.43 -13.21
C ASP A 36 11.18 14.48 -14.40
N GLY A 37 12.14 15.42 -14.37
CA GLY A 37 13.19 15.50 -15.38
C GLY A 37 14.08 14.25 -15.38
N ALA A 38 14.49 13.78 -14.21
CA ALA A 38 15.30 12.57 -14.06
C ALA A 38 14.54 11.31 -14.51
N VAL A 39 13.27 11.18 -14.14
CA VAL A 39 12.38 10.09 -14.60
C VAL A 39 12.23 10.10 -16.12
N HIS A 40 12.01 11.28 -16.73
CA HIS A 40 11.87 11.40 -18.17
C HIS A 40 13.15 10.97 -18.91
N VAL A 41 14.32 11.39 -18.43
CA VAL A 41 15.63 10.99 -19.01
C VAL A 41 15.83 9.47 -18.90
N ALA A 42 15.54 8.88 -17.74
CA ALA A 42 15.65 7.44 -17.53
C ALA A 42 14.70 6.68 -18.47
N ILE A 43 13.41 7.01 -18.50
CA ILE A 43 12.43 6.31 -19.36
C ILE A 43 12.80 6.41 -20.84
N ARG A 44 13.17 7.61 -21.30
CA ARG A 44 13.51 7.85 -22.70
C ARG A 44 14.73 7.04 -23.14
N SER A 45 15.79 7.04 -22.33
CA SER A 45 17.00 6.27 -22.62
C SER A 45 16.70 4.77 -22.66
N GLN A 46 15.95 4.23 -21.68
CA GLN A 46 15.68 2.79 -21.63
C GLN A 46 14.74 2.31 -22.73
N THR A 47 13.76 3.13 -23.13
CA THR A 47 12.87 2.80 -24.26
C THR A 47 13.65 2.71 -25.59
N ALA A 48 14.63 3.59 -25.78
CA ALA A 48 15.51 3.52 -26.95
C ALA A 48 16.35 2.23 -26.93
N LEU A 49 16.91 1.84 -25.78
CA LEU A 49 17.68 0.61 -25.61
C LEU A 49 16.85 -0.65 -25.94
N VAL A 50 15.60 -0.72 -25.46
CA VAL A 50 14.70 -1.84 -25.78
C VAL A 50 14.53 -1.98 -27.30
N SER A 51 14.41 -0.88 -28.03
CA SER A 51 14.25 -0.93 -29.49
C SER A 51 15.46 -1.55 -30.19
N LEU A 52 16.67 -1.23 -29.72
CA LEU A 52 17.93 -1.83 -30.22
C LEU A 52 18.04 -3.32 -29.88
N ILE A 53 17.61 -3.71 -28.69
CA ILE A 53 17.58 -5.12 -28.27
C ILE A 53 16.55 -5.91 -29.07
N LEU A 54 15.38 -5.35 -29.35
CA LEU A 54 14.33 -6.04 -30.10
C LEU A 54 14.71 -6.24 -31.58
N ALA A 55 15.50 -5.32 -32.16
CA ALA A 55 15.97 -5.40 -33.54
C ALA A 55 17.03 -6.50 -33.78
N ASP A 56 17.60 -7.08 -32.73
CA ASP A 56 18.69 -8.06 -32.78
C ASP A 56 18.25 -9.47 -33.24
N THR A 57 19.24 -10.34 -33.47
CA THR A 57 19.15 -11.73 -33.86
C THR A 57 18.27 -12.62 -32.95
N PRO A 58 17.72 -13.75 -33.46
CA PRO A 58 16.82 -14.63 -32.70
C PRO A 58 17.46 -15.37 -31.51
N THR A 59 18.78 -15.42 -31.42
CA THR A 59 19.56 -16.22 -30.45
C THR A 59 19.38 -15.76 -29.00
N HIS A 60 18.99 -14.50 -28.75
CA HIS A 60 18.91 -13.91 -27.41
C HIS A 60 17.49 -13.81 -26.84
N LYS A 61 16.59 -14.73 -27.22
CA LYS A 61 15.16 -14.62 -26.91
C LYS A 61 14.83 -14.50 -25.42
N ALA A 62 15.48 -15.28 -24.54
CA ALA A 62 15.24 -15.22 -23.08
C ALA A 62 15.72 -13.87 -22.49
N PRO A 63 16.98 -13.44 -22.71
CA PRO A 63 17.44 -12.11 -22.30
C PRO A 63 16.51 -10.98 -22.78
N LYS A 64 16.07 -11.01 -24.04
CA LYS A 64 15.15 -10.01 -24.61
C LYS A 64 13.85 -9.89 -23.82
N LEU A 65 13.24 -11.03 -23.48
CA LEU A 65 11.98 -11.06 -22.75
C LEU A 65 12.15 -10.56 -21.31
N ILE A 66 13.18 -11.02 -20.61
CA ILE A 66 13.47 -10.58 -19.23
C ILE A 66 13.76 -9.08 -19.21
N PHE A 67 14.61 -8.59 -20.11
CA PHE A 67 14.96 -7.18 -20.15
C PHE A 67 13.78 -6.29 -20.51
N THR A 68 12.93 -6.72 -21.45
CA THR A 68 11.67 -6.00 -21.77
C THR A 68 10.77 -5.89 -20.54
N GLN A 69 10.63 -6.98 -19.77
CA GLN A 69 9.88 -6.95 -18.51
C GLN A 69 10.54 -6.04 -17.48
N ALA A 70 11.86 -6.07 -17.35
CA ALA A 70 12.61 -5.20 -16.44
C ALA A 70 12.40 -3.72 -16.77
N VAL A 71 12.32 -3.34 -18.06
CA VAL A 71 12.07 -1.94 -18.46
C VAL A 71 10.63 -1.51 -18.13
N ASN A 72 9.65 -2.39 -18.36
CA ASN A 72 8.27 -2.11 -17.95
C ASN A 72 8.16 -1.94 -16.43
N ASP A 73 8.80 -2.83 -15.65
CA ASP A 73 8.83 -2.74 -14.19
C ASP A 73 9.62 -1.49 -13.73
N LEU A 74 10.66 -1.05 -14.44
CA LEU A 74 11.31 0.23 -14.15
C LEU A 74 10.35 1.41 -14.35
N ILE A 75 9.62 1.44 -15.46
CA ILE A 75 8.65 2.51 -15.74
C ILE A 75 7.56 2.53 -14.65
N ASP A 76 7.03 1.36 -14.28
CA ASP A 76 6.04 1.23 -13.22
C ASP A 76 6.62 1.69 -11.87
N LEU A 77 7.86 1.31 -11.55
CA LEU A 77 8.54 1.79 -10.34
C LEU A 77 8.56 3.32 -10.32
N LEU A 78 9.02 3.97 -11.39
CA LEU A 78 9.14 5.43 -11.45
C LEU A 78 7.78 6.14 -11.32
N ALA A 79 6.72 5.58 -11.92
CA ALA A 79 5.36 6.11 -11.75
C ALA A 79 4.87 5.99 -10.29
N GLU A 80 5.16 4.88 -9.63
CA GLU A 80 4.81 4.65 -8.22
C GLU A 80 5.63 5.55 -7.27
N ILE A 81 6.90 5.84 -7.62
CA ILE A 81 7.78 6.82 -6.93
C ILE A 81 7.22 8.23 -7.04
N GLN A 82 6.85 8.70 -8.24
CA GLN A 82 6.21 10.01 -8.43
C GLN A 82 4.88 10.12 -7.66
N SER A 83 4.18 8.99 -7.47
CA SER A 83 2.90 8.94 -6.77
C SER A 83 3.00 8.76 -5.24
N GLY A 84 4.21 8.59 -4.69
CA GLY A 84 4.43 8.32 -3.26
C GLY A 84 4.02 6.91 -2.81
N ARG A 85 3.66 6.01 -3.74
CA ARG A 85 3.06 4.70 -3.44
C ARG A 85 4.12 3.65 -3.04
N GLY A 86 4.80 3.87 -1.93
CA GLY A 86 5.99 3.08 -1.54
C GLY A 86 5.76 1.57 -1.41
N ARG A 87 4.57 1.10 -1.01
CA ARG A 87 4.27 -0.35 -0.97
C ARG A 87 4.27 -0.99 -2.37
N ALA A 88 3.69 -0.30 -3.35
CA ALA A 88 3.68 -0.77 -4.73
C ALA A 88 5.08 -0.66 -5.33
N ALA A 89 5.76 0.48 -5.13
CA ALA A 89 7.13 0.68 -5.55
C ALA A 89 8.09 -0.41 -5.03
N ILE A 90 7.95 -0.85 -3.77
CA ILE A 90 8.75 -1.95 -3.21
C ILE A 90 8.50 -3.29 -3.92
N ARG A 91 7.24 -3.60 -4.26
CA ARG A 91 6.92 -4.83 -5.00
C ARG A 91 7.55 -4.80 -6.38
N THR A 92 7.53 -3.66 -7.04
CA THR A 92 8.17 -3.48 -8.35
C THR A 92 9.70 -3.57 -8.25
N SER A 93 10.30 -2.97 -7.21
CA SER A 93 11.74 -3.07 -6.95
C SER A 93 12.17 -4.52 -6.69
N ARG A 94 11.34 -5.31 -6.00
CA ARG A 94 11.57 -6.76 -5.83
C ARG A 94 11.58 -7.49 -7.16
N ALA A 95 10.67 -7.15 -8.07
CA ALA A 95 10.64 -7.73 -9.42
C ALA A 95 11.90 -7.37 -10.21
N LEU A 96 12.38 -6.13 -10.14
CA LEU A 96 13.65 -5.71 -10.74
C LEU A 96 14.86 -6.51 -10.24
N ILE A 97 14.93 -6.82 -8.94
CA ILE A 97 15.97 -7.71 -8.39
C ILE A 97 15.90 -9.09 -9.04
N GLU A 98 14.70 -9.67 -9.12
CA GLU A 98 14.54 -10.98 -9.76
C GLU A 98 14.98 -10.92 -11.22
N HIS A 99 14.59 -9.88 -11.96
CA HIS A 99 15.00 -9.71 -13.36
C HIS A 99 16.50 -9.61 -13.53
N ALA A 100 17.19 -8.84 -12.68
CA ALA A 100 18.65 -8.72 -12.71
C ALA A 100 19.33 -10.09 -12.55
N ILE A 101 18.98 -10.83 -11.49
CA ILE A 101 19.55 -12.17 -11.23
C ILE A 101 19.16 -13.16 -12.33
N ASN A 102 17.92 -13.11 -12.81
CA ASN A 102 17.45 -13.96 -13.90
C ASN A 102 18.19 -13.67 -15.21
N LEU A 103 18.45 -12.39 -15.52
CA LEU A 103 19.16 -11.99 -16.72
C LEU A 103 20.59 -12.53 -16.72
N HIS A 104 21.35 -12.32 -15.64
CA HIS A 104 22.67 -12.94 -15.43
C HIS A 104 22.63 -14.46 -15.55
N THR A 105 21.55 -15.09 -15.05
CA THR A 105 21.40 -16.55 -15.15
C THR A 105 21.27 -17.02 -16.60
N VAL A 106 20.40 -16.37 -17.40
CA VAL A 106 20.09 -16.83 -18.76
C VAL A 106 21.11 -16.36 -19.80
N THR A 107 21.90 -15.34 -19.51
CA THR A 107 22.99 -14.89 -20.40
C THR A 107 24.16 -15.86 -20.35
N VAL A 108 24.45 -16.43 -19.17
CA VAL A 108 25.60 -17.32 -18.96
C VAL A 108 25.25 -18.80 -19.17
N ASP A 109 24.01 -19.21 -18.90
CA ASP A 109 23.60 -20.62 -18.94
C ASP A 109 22.46 -20.86 -19.96
N LEU A 110 22.83 -21.42 -21.13
CA LEU A 110 21.89 -21.73 -22.21
C LEU A 110 20.81 -22.74 -21.81
N GLN A 111 21.12 -23.67 -20.90
CA GLN A 111 20.13 -24.63 -20.43
C GLN A 111 19.07 -23.92 -19.57
N GLN A 112 19.50 -22.98 -18.71
CA GLN A 112 18.60 -22.14 -17.93
C GLN A 112 17.78 -21.19 -18.83
N ALA A 113 18.38 -20.63 -19.88
CA ALA A 113 17.66 -19.84 -20.87
C ALA A 113 16.53 -20.64 -21.54
N GLN A 114 16.81 -21.89 -21.93
CA GLN A 114 15.80 -22.78 -22.50
C GLN A 114 14.69 -23.11 -21.48
N ARG A 115 15.05 -23.42 -20.23
CA ARG A 115 14.07 -23.64 -19.14
C ARG A 115 13.15 -22.44 -18.95
N TYR A 116 13.70 -21.23 -18.94
CA TYR A 116 12.94 -19.99 -18.83
C TYR A 116 11.94 -19.85 -19.98
N LEU A 117 12.37 -20.06 -21.23
CA LEU A 117 11.50 -19.94 -22.41
C LEU A 117 10.35 -20.95 -22.40
N GLU A 118 10.60 -22.19 -21.99
CA GLU A 118 9.56 -23.21 -21.91
C GLU A 118 8.56 -22.92 -20.78
N HIS A 119 8.97 -22.19 -19.75
CA HIS A 119 8.10 -21.80 -18.64
C HIS A 119 7.14 -20.65 -19.01
N LEU A 120 7.35 -19.96 -20.14
CA LEU A 120 6.42 -18.92 -20.63
C LEU A 120 5.00 -19.44 -20.88
N ASP A 121 4.87 -20.73 -21.22
CA ASP A 121 3.57 -21.35 -21.48
C ASP A 121 2.75 -21.59 -20.20
N LEU A 122 3.35 -21.52 -19.00
CA LEU A 122 2.65 -21.69 -17.72
C LEU A 122 1.52 -20.68 -17.56
N GLY A 123 1.76 -19.38 -17.83
CA GLY A 123 0.76 -18.33 -17.62
C GLY A 123 -0.51 -18.57 -18.45
N LYS A 124 -0.34 -18.94 -19.73
CA LYS A 124 -1.46 -19.28 -20.62
C LYS A 124 -2.18 -20.57 -20.20
N ALA A 125 -1.44 -21.55 -19.69
CA ALA A 125 -2.01 -22.78 -19.15
C ALA A 125 -2.87 -22.49 -17.89
N LEU A 126 -2.36 -21.68 -16.96
CA LEU A 126 -3.08 -21.26 -15.76
C LEU A 126 -4.31 -20.42 -16.09
N MET A 127 -4.23 -19.48 -17.04
CA MET A 127 -5.40 -18.71 -17.48
C MET A 127 -6.52 -19.59 -18.03
N LEU A 128 -6.16 -20.65 -18.78
CA LEU A 128 -7.13 -21.62 -19.30
C LEU A 128 -7.75 -22.47 -18.19
N GLU A 129 -6.98 -22.84 -17.17
CA GLU A 129 -7.43 -23.67 -16.05
C GLU A 129 -8.33 -22.90 -15.08
N LEU A 130 -7.90 -21.70 -14.68
CA LEU A 130 -8.57 -20.91 -13.65
C LEU A 130 -9.81 -20.19 -14.17
N GLU A 131 -9.91 -19.94 -15.48
CA GLU A 131 -11.01 -19.22 -16.13
C GLU A 131 -11.41 -17.93 -15.37
N ILE A 132 -10.43 -17.15 -14.90
CA ILE A 132 -10.62 -16.01 -13.99
C ILE A 132 -11.76 -15.10 -14.48
N GLY A 133 -12.74 -14.85 -13.63
CA GLY A 133 -13.88 -13.96 -13.88
C GLY A 133 -14.97 -14.51 -14.81
N ALA A 134 -14.86 -15.74 -15.32
CA ALA A 134 -15.87 -16.32 -16.22
C ALA A 134 -17.24 -16.52 -15.57
N ASP A 135 -17.29 -16.63 -14.25
CA ASP A 135 -18.50 -16.71 -13.43
C ASP A 135 -19.27 -15.38 -13.34
N LEU A 136 -18.58 -14.25 -13.51
CA LEU A 136 -19.18 -12.92 -13.51
C LEU A 136 -19.79 -12.52 -14.86
N LEU A 137 -19.56 -13.30 -15.92
CA LEU A 137 -20.01 -13.00 -17.27
C LEU A 137 -21.38 -13.61 -17.58
N ASP A 138 -22.16 -12.92 -18.40
CA ASP A 138 -23.36 -13.48 -19.01
C ASP A 138 -23.03 -14.71 -19.88
N ARG A 139 -24.04 -15.51 -20.23
CA ARG A 139 -23.87 -16.78 -20.96
C ARG A 139 -23.13 -16.63 -22.31
N ARG A 140 -23.41 -15.56 -23.07
CA ARG A 140 -22.80 -15.34 -24.40
C ARG A 140 -21.34 -14.92 -24.24
N SER A 141 -21.09 -13.93 -23.39
CA SER A 141 -19.76 -13.41 -23.08
C SER A 141 -18.86 -14.50 -22.47
N LYS A 142 -19.40 -15.30 -21.56
CA LYS A 142 -18.71 -16.47 -20.96
C LYS A 142 -18.29 -17.49 -22.01
N SER A 143 -19.19 -17.82 -22.95
CA SER A 143 -18.89 -18.76 -24.03
C SER A 143 -17.76 -18.24 -24.94
N GLN A 144 -17.81 -16.96 -25.33
CA GLN A 144 -16.78 -16.31 -26.14
C GLN A 144 -15.43 -16.25 -25.40
N TYR A 145 -15.44 -15.87 -24.13
CA TYR A 145 -14.26 -15.83 -23.28
C TYR A 145 -13.59 -17.21 -23.17
N ARG A 146 -14.35 -18.26 -22.82
CA ARG A 146 -13.85 -19.64 -22.77
C ARG A 146 -13.32 -20.14 -24.11
N HIS A 147 -13.97 -19.75 -25.21
CA HIS A 147 -13.48 -20.10 -26.55
C HIS A 147 -12.12 -19.42 -26.83
N SER A 148 -11.98 -18.13 -26.48
CA SER A 148 -10.72 -17.40 -26.59
C SER A 148 -9.61 -18.03 -25.75
N LEU A 149 -9.90 -18.36 -24.48
CA LEU A 149 -8.98 -19.06 -23.59
C LEU A 149 -8.55 -20.40 -24.17
N LYS A 150 -9.48 -21.21 -24.68
CA LYS A 150 -9.14 -22.52 -25.30
C LYS A 150 -8.24 -22.35 -26.52
N ARG A 151 -8.48 -21.34 -27.35
CA ARG A 151 -7.66 -21.06 -28.54
C ARG A 151 -6.21 -20.72 -28.19
N VAL A 152 -6.00 -19.92 -27.14
CA VAL A 152 -4.66 -19.47 -26.71
C VAL A 152 -3.96 -20.52 -25.81
N GLY A 153 -4.72 -21.19 -24.94
CA GLY A 153 -4.18 -22.01 -23.86
C GLY A 153 -3.97 -23.49 -24.18
N ARG A 154 -4.68 -24.09 -25.15
CA ARG A 154 -4.55 -25.54 -25.41
C ARG A 154 -3.14 -25.96 -25.81
N GLY A 155 -2.56 -25.26 -26.79
CA GLY A 155 -1.19 -25.54 -27.24
C GLY A 155 -0.15 -25.21 -26.17
N ALA A 156 -0.37 -24.14 -25.40
CA ALA A 156 0.51 -23.77 -24.28
C ALA A 156 0.51 -24.84 -23.19
N ARG A 157 -0.66 -25.34 -22.79
CA ARG A 157 -0.79 -26.42 -21.80
C ARG A 157 -0.03 -27.67 -22.24
N GLN A 158 -0.17 -28.10 -23.49
CA GLN A 158 0.55 -29.28 -23.99
C GLN A 158 2.08 -29.09 -23.94
N ARG A 159 2.58 -27.94 -24.41
CA ARG A 159 4.01 -27.63 -24.38
C ARG A 159 4.55 -27.53 -22.95
N PHE A 160 3.78 -26.93 -22.04
CA PHE A 160 4.15 -26.83 -20.64
C PHE A 160 4.21 -28.21 -19.97
N GLU A 161 3.25 -29.10 -20.23
CA GLU A 161 3.28 -30.48 -19.71
C GLU A 161 4.48 -31.27 -20.25
N GLN A 162 4.85 -31.07 -21.52
CA GLN A 162 6.06 -31.66 -22.09
C GLN A 162 7.32 -31.13 -21.39
N ALA A 163 7.42 -29.82 -21.19
CA ALA A 163 8.53 -29.21 -20.46
C ALA A 163 8.60 -29.72 -19.01
N ARG A 164 7.45 -29.88 -18.34
CA ARG A 164 7.37 -30.46 -16.99
C ARG A 164 7.86 -31.90 -16.96
N ALA A 165 7.54 -32.71 -17.96
CA ALA A 165 8.05 -34.07 -18.08
C ALA A 165 9.58 -34.09 -18.29
N ASN A 166 10.13 -33.14 -19.05
CA ASN A 166 11.55 -33.02 -19.32
C ASN A 166 12.35 -32.51 -18.10
N TRP A 167 11.84 -31.51 -17.39
CA TRP A 167 12.56 -30.81 -16.31
C TRP A 167 12.22 -31.27 -14.90
N GLY A 168 11.20 -32.11 -14.74
CA GLY A 168 10.74 -32.67 -13.48
C GLY A 168 9.63 -31.87 -12.80
N SER A 169 9.04 -32.46 -11.75
CA SER A 169 7.87 -31.91 -11.03
C SER A 169 8.10 -30.54 -10.39
N GLY A 170 9.34 -30.19 -10.07
CA GLY A 170 9.71 -28.88 -9.56
C GLY A 170 9.43 -27.73 -10.53
N PHE A 171 9.41 -28.01 -11.84
CA PHE A 171 9.22 -27.00 -12.89
C PHE A 171 7.87 -26.27 -12.79
N SER A 172 6.83 -26.90 -12.22
CA SER A 172 5.55 -26.26 -11.96
C SER A 172 5.59 -25.14 -10.93
N ARG A 173 6.59 -25.14 -10.05
CA ARG A 173 6.76 -24.11 -9.00
C ARG A 173 7.73 -23.01 -9.40
N GLY A 174 8.58 -23.26 -10.39
CA GLY A 174 9.55 -22.29 -10.87
C GLY A 174 10.40 -22.84 -12.02
N TRP A 175 10.82 -21.95 -12.90
CA TRP A 175 11.58 -22.31 -14.09
C TRP A 175 13.01 -22.78 -13.78
N SER A 176 13.67 -22.14 -12.81
CA SER A 176 15.03 -22.47 -12.36
C SER A 176 15.03 -23.70 -11.44
N ASN A 177 16.04 -24.57 -11.57
CA ASN A 177 16.30 -25.66 -10.63
C ASN A 177 17.11 -25.22 -9.39
N GLN A 178 17.62 -23.99 -9.38
CA GLN A 178 18.35 -23.38 -8.28
C GLN A 178 17.52 -22.28 -7.61
N SER A 179 17.73 -22.09 -6.31
CA SER A 179 17.13 -20.98 -5.56
C SER A 179 17.64 -19.63 -6.08
N LEU A 180 16.88 -18.55 -5.85
CA LEU A 180 17.31 -17.20 -6.20
C LEU A 180 18.62 -16.83 -5.45
N ALA A 181 18.76 -17.24 -4.18
CA ALA A 181 19.97 -17.01 -3.37
C ALA A 181 21.21 -17.65 -4.00
N THR A 182 21.09 -18.92 -4.38
CA THR A 182 22.19 -19.67 -5.02
C THR A 182 22.62 -19.01 -6.33
N ARG A 183 21.66 -18.51 -7.11
CA ARG A 183 21.95 -17.81 -8.37
C ARG A 183 22.57 -16.44 -8.12
N ALA A 184 22.10 -15.70 -7.11
CA ALA A 184 22.70 -14.43 -6.73
C ALA A 184 24.17 -14.60 -6.34
N ALA A 185 24.47 -15.52 -5.42
CA ALA A 185 25.84 -15.83 -4.99
C ALA A 185 26.74 -16.27 -6.15
N ARG A 186 26.20 -17.05 -7.10
CA ARG A 186 26.96 -17.52 -8.28
C ARG A 186 27.45 -16.36 -9.16
N TYR A 187 26.73 -15.24 -9.19
CA TYR A 187 27.01 -14.10 -10.06
C TYR A 187 27.47 -12.86 -9.28
N ASP A 188 27.89 -13.03 -8.02
CA ASP A 188 28.33 -11.93 -7.14
C ASP A 188 27.26 -10.84 -6.94
N LEU A 189 26.00 -11.28 -6.80
CA LEU A 189 24.82 -10.43 -6.59
C LEU A 189 24.21 -10.61 -5.19
N ASP A 190 25.02 -11.02 -4.21
CA ASP A 190 24.55 -11.26 -2.83
C ASP A 190 23.89 -10.02 -2.22
N HIS A 191 24.36 -8.81 -2.57
CA HIS A 191 23.75 -7.55 -2.15
C HIS A 191 22.28 -7.44 -2.60
N LEU A 192 21.99 -7.84 -3.84
CA LEU A 192 20.61 -7.85 -4.34
C LEU A 192 19.75 -8.88 -3.60
N TYR A 193 20.32 -10.02 -3.22
CA TYR A 193 19.57 -11.02 -2.48
C TYR A 193 19.17 -10.52 -1.08
N GLU A 194 20.02 -9.76 -0.40
CA GLU A 194 19.67 -9.14 0.88
C GLU A 194 18.54 -8.10 0.71
N TYR A 195 18.56 -7.29 -0.36
CA TYR A 195 17.43 -6.43 -0.71
C TYR A 195 16.16 -7.22 -1.06
N TYR A 196 16.31 -8.37 -1.72
CA TYR A 196 15.20 -9.25 -2.04
C TYR A 196 14.53 -9.77 -0.76
N ARG A 197 15.30 -10.13 0.27
CA ARG A 197 14.77 -10.57 1.57
C ARG A 197 13.94 -9.48 2.22
N LEU A 198 14.45 -8.25 2.27
CA LEU A 198 13.73 -7.09 2.82
C LEU A 198 12.42 -6.82 2.06
N THR A 199 12.49 -6.69 0.74
CA THR A 199 11.33 -6.38 -0.11
C THR A 199 10.29 -7.51 -0.14
N SER A 200 10.72 -8.76 0.07
CA SER A 200 9.82 -9.93 0.18
C SER A 200 8.96 -9.89 1.46
N LEU A 201 9.42 -9.24 2.54
CA LEU A 201 8.61 -9.07 3.76
C LEU A 201 7.31 -8.31 3.47
N VAL A 202 7.38 -7.29 2.62
CA VAL A 202 6.22 -6.45 2.20
C VAL A 202 5.29 -7.21 1.25
N THR A 203 5.83 -8.12 0.45
CA THR A 203 5.08 -8.88 -0.56
C THR A 203 4.31 -10.04 0.05
N HIS A 204 4.91 -10.79 0.98
CA HIS A 204 4.31 -12.02 1.54
C HIS A 204 3.34 -11.79 2.69
N GLY A 205 2.95 -10.53 2.97
CA GLY A 205 2.09 -10.24 4.13
C GLY A 205 2.72 -10.62 5.47
N SER A 206 4.05 -10.61 5.55
CA SER A 206 4.76 -10.89 6.80
C SER A 206 4.56 -9.74 7.79
N ALA A 207 4.77 -10.00 9.09
CA ALA A 207 4.75 -8.93 10.10
C ALA A 207 5.72 -7.80 9.76
N GLY A 208 6.91 -8.09 9.21
CA GLY A 208 7.85 -7.06 8.74
C GLY A 208 7.33 -6.21 7.57
N GLY A 209 6.25 -6.63 6.90
CA GLY A 209 5.59 -5.90 5.83
C GLY A 209 4.76 -4.69 6.28
N ILE A 210 4.72 -4.40 7.59
CA ILE A 210 4.07 -3.22 8.18
C ILE A 210 4.98 -1.97 8.19
N LEU A 211 6.19 -2.08 7.63
CA LEU A 211 7.17 -0.98 7.58
C LEU A 211 6.56 0.29 6.95
N GLY A 212 6.75 1.42 7.63
CA GLY A 212 6.15 2.70 7.31
C GLY A 212 4.63 2.75 7.44
N SER A 213 3.99 1.78 8.10
CA SER A 213 2.55 1.80 8.45
C SER A 213 2.29 1.78 9.96
N ILE A 214 3.35 1.69 10.77
CA ILE A 214 3.29 1.78 12.23
C ILE A 214 4.28 2.81 12.73
N ARG A 215 3.88 3.57 13.75
CA ARG A 215 4.76 4.44 14.52
C ARG A 215 4.53 4.22 16.01
N ASP A 216 5.61 3.89 16.70
CA ASP A 216 5.57 3.74 18.15
C ASP A 216 5.71 5.11 18.83
N HIS A 217 4.90 5.30 19.87
CA HIS A 217 4.95 6.44 20.78
C HIS A 217 5.36 5.91 22.16
N HIS A 218 6.04 6.75 22.94
CA HIS A 218 6.44 6.43 24.32
C HIS A 218 7.16 5.07 24.43
N GLU A 219 8.24 4.88 23.66
CA GLU A 219 9.08 3.67 23.73
C GLU A 219 8.34 2.34 23.47
N GLY A 220 7.21 2.37 22.74
CA GLY A 220 6.47 1.16 22.34
C GLY A 220 5.26 0.85 23.20
N GLU A 221 4.92 1.69 24.18
CA GLU A 221 3.69 1.52 24.98
C GLU A 221 2.43 1.76 24.15
N ILE A 222 2.49 2.66 23.15
CA ILE A 222 1.35 2.99 22.30
C ILE A 222 1.80 3.09 20.84
N SER A 223 1.22 2.26 19.97
CA SER A 223 1.49 2.30 18.54
C SER A 223 0.34 2.95 17.77
N THR A 224 0.65 3.85 16.85
CA THR A 224 -0.29 4.35 15.86
C THR A 224 -0.15 3.55 14.57
N TYR A 225 -1.27 3.01 14.09
CA TYR A 225 -1.36 2.29 12.83
C TYR A 225 -2.02 3.17 11.79
N ARG A 226 -1.42 3.29 10.60
CA ARG A 226 -2.03 4.00 9.47
C ARG A 226 -2.43 3.05 8.35
N THR A 227 -3.54 3.37 7.70
CA THR A 227 -3.94 2.77 6.42
C THR A 227 -3.52 3.70 5.28
N GLY A 228 -3.17 3.13 4.12
CA GLY A 228 -2.81 3.91 2.93
C GLY A 228 -1.37 3.72 2.45
N GLN A 229 -0.80 4.79 1.88
CA GLN A 229 0.54 4.78 1.30
C GLN A 229 1.61 4.71 2.40
N SER A 230 2.71 4.00 2.13
CA SER A 230 3.88 3.96 3.00
C SER A 230 5.01 4.77 2.36
N LEU A 231 5.10 6.05 2.70
CA LEU A 231 6.07 6.97 2.09
C LEU A 231 7.51 6.59 2.41
N GLU A 232 7.76 6.03 3.59
CA GLU A 232 9.09 5.54 4.01
C GLU A 232 9.64 4.46 3.07
N LEU A 233 8.76 3.67 2.45
CA LEU A 233 9.17 2.61 1.52
C LEU A 233 9.55 3.14 0.14
N ALA A 234 9.06 4.30 -0.28
CA ALA A 234 9.33 4.83 -1.61
C ALA A 234 10.82 5.18 -1.86
N PRO A 235 11.55 5.89 -0.98
CA PRO A 235 12.97 6.13 -1.21
C PRO A 235 13.76 4.82 -1.17
N VAL A 236 13.40 3.87 -0.29
CA VAL A 236 14.03 2.54 -0.24
C VAL A 236 13.83 1.80 -1.56
N ALA A 237 12.60 1.81 -2.10
CA ALA A 237 12.28 1.24 -3.39
C ALA A 237 13.08 1.87 -4.54
N LEU A 238 13.13 3.20 -4.60
CA LEU A 238 13.89 3.90 -5.64
C LEU A 238 15.36 3.46 -5.62
N HIS A 239 16.01 3.45 -4.47
CA HIS A 239 17.41 3.03 -4.39
C HIS A 239 17.61 1.57 -4.82
N ILE A 240 16.86 0.65 -4.22
CA ILE A 240 16.99 -0.79 -4.48
C ILE A 240 16.69 -1.11 -5.95
N GLY A 241 15.61 -0.55 -6.49
CA GLY A 241 15.18 -0.77 -7.87
C GLY A 241 16.22 -0.26 -8.87
N ILE A 242 16.84 0.88 -8.60
CA ILE A 242 17.88 1.44 -9.48
C ILE A 242 19.17 0.61 -9.43
N VAL A 243 19.62 0.19 -8.25
CA VAL A 243 20.77 -0.71 -8.12
C VAL A 243 20.52 -2.02 -8.88
N ALA A 244 19.36 -2.66 -8.66
CA ALA A 244 18.99 -3.87 -9.38
C ALA A 244 18.93 -3.67 -10.90
N TYR A 245 18.39 -2.53 -11.36
CA TYR A 245 18.32 -2.24 -12.79
C TYR A 245 19.70 -1.99 -13.41
N MET A 246 20.63 -1.33 -12.70
CA MET A 246 22.03 -1.20 -13.12
C MET A 246 22.74 -2.56 -13.23
N ASP A 247 22.47 -3.48 -12.30
CA ASP A 247 22.98 -4.85 -12.38
C ASP A 247 22.40 -5.61 -13.60
N ALA A 248 21.14 -5.35 -13.96
CA ALA A 248 20.54 -5.88 -15.18
C ALA A 248 21.19 -5.30 -16.46
N LEU A 249 21.50 -3.99 -16.47
CA LEU A 249 22.25 -3.36 -17.57
C LEU A 249 23.66 -3.95 -17.70
N THR A 250 24.32 -4.25 -16.58
CA THR A 250 25.63 -4.91 -16.59
C THR A 250 25.57 -6.31 -17.22
N ALA A 251 24.54 -7.10 -16.90
CA ALA A 251 24.30 -8.40 -17.54
C ALA A 251 24.10 -8.28 -19.06
N LEU A 252 23.39 -7.22 -19.49
CA LEU A 252 23.14 -6.93 -20.89
C LEU A 252 24.43 -6.52 -21.63
N ALA A 253 25.26 -5.68 -21.01
CA ALA A 253 26.54 -5.25 -21.58
C ALA A 253 27.46 -6.45 -21.88
N GLY A 254 27.50 -7.44 -20.97
CA GLY A 254 28.24 -8.69 -21.20
C GLY A 254 27.66 -9.58 -22.30
N LEU A 255 26.40 -9.37 -22.71
CA LEU A 255 25.77 -10.09 -23.81
C LEU A 255 25.92 -9.35 -25.16
N ARG A 256 25.89 -8.01 -25.11
CA ARG A 256 25.83 -7.12 -26.27
C ARG A 256 26.94 -6.09 -26.18
N GLU A 257 28.18 -6.55 -26.39
CA GLU A 257 29.38 -5.71 -26.41
C GLU A 257 29.35 -4.65 -27.53
N ASP A 258 28.49 -4.82 -28.53
CA ASP A 258 28.26 -3.85 -29.60
C ASP A 258 27.39 -2.66 -29.18
N LEU A 259 26.73 -2.75 -28.02
CA LEU A 259 25.94 -1.65 -27.46
C LEU A 259 26.76 -0.87 -26.45
N ASP A 260 26.75 0.45 -26.59
CA ASP A 260 27.27 1.34 -25.55
C ASP A 260 26.26 1.43 -24.41
N VAL A 261 26.31 0.46 -23.49
CA VAL A 261 25.40 0.38 -22.34
C VAL A 261 25.71 1.46 -21.29
N GLU A 262 26.91 2.04 -21.30
CA GLU A 262 27.34 3.04 -20.32
C GLU A 262 26.47 4.30 -20.37
N ASP A 263 26.16 4.79 -21.56
CA ASP A 263 25.23 5.92 -21.76
C ASP A 263 23.84 5.67 -21.18
N TYR A 264 23.35 4.44 -21.27
CA TYR A 264 22.05 4.04 -20.70
C TYR A 264 22.12 3.90 -19.17
N MET A 265 23.26 3.45 -18.63
CA MET A 265 23.52 3.44 -17.19
C MET A 265 23.57 4.85 -16.63
N LEU A 266 24.20 5.81 -17.33
CA LEU A 266 24.20 7.23 -16.97
C LEU A 266 22.78 7.80 -16.94
N GLY A 267 21.96 7.44 -17.93
CA GLY A 267 20.55 7.85 -18.03
C GLY A 267 19.70 7.39 -16.84
N VAL A 268 20.02 6.25 -16.22
CA VAL A 268 19.39 5.78 -14.97
C VAL A 268 20.09 6.35 -13.74
N GLY A 269 21.41 6.54 -13.81
CA GLY A 269 22.25 7.06 -12.73
C GLY A 269 21.88 8.47 -12.26
N VAL A 270 21.23 9.28 -13.12
CA VAL A 270 20.66 10.57 -12.70
C VAL A 270 19.67 10.43 -11.53
N LEU A 271 18.96 9.31 -11.41
CA LEU A 271 18.01 9.05 -10.32
C LEU A 271 18.71 8.81 -8.98
N VAL A 272 19.95 8.28 -9.00
CA VAL A 272 20.77 8.14 -7.79
C VAL A 272 21.09 9.51 -7.19
N ASN A 273 21.33 10.51 -8.04
CA ASN A 273 21.61 11.87 -7.59
C ASN A 273 20.39 12.58 -7.00
N VAL A 274 19.18 12.22 -7.44
CA VAL A 274 17.91 12.77 -6.89
C VAL A 274 17.55 12.11 -5.56
N TRP A 275 18.03 10.90 -5.29
CA TRP A 275 17.64 10.11 -4.13
C TRP A 275 17.76 10.84 -2.78
N PRO A 276 18.85 11.57 -2.45
CA PRO A 276 18.97 12.24 -1.16
C PRO A 276 17.92 13.34 -0.95
N GLU A 277 17.56 14.06 -2.01
CA GLU A 277 16.50 15.08 -1.96
C GLU A 277 15.13 14.42 -1.82
N TYR A 278 14.88 13.36 -2.59
CA TYR A 278 13.66 12.58 -2.54
C TYR A 278 13.40 11.97 -1.14
N TYR A 279 14.43 11.38 -0.52
CA TYR A 279 14.37 10.88 0.85
C TYR A 279 13.98 11.99 1.83
N LYS A 280 14.69 13.13 1.80
CA LYS A 280 14.42 14.26 2.71
C LYS A 280 13.01 14.82 2.54
N ALA A 281 12.55 14.96 1.29
CA ALA A 281 11.21 15.44 0.98
C ALA A 281 10.15 14.50 1.54
N LEU A 282 10.28 13.19 1.28
CA LEU A 282 9.32 12.22 1.77
C LEU A 282 9.33 12.09 3.30
N THR A 283 10.49 12.12 3.96
CA THR A 283 10.53 12.16 5.44
C THR A 283 9.81 13.39 5.98
N ARG A 284 9.97 14.55 5.35
CA ARG A 284 9.27 15.78 5.75
C ARG A 284 7.77 15.66 5.55
N ILE A 285 7.33 15.19 4.38
CA ILE A 285 5.91 14.96 4.07
C ILE A 285 5.32 13.95 5.06
N ASP A 286 5.97 12.81 5.24
CA ASP A 286 5.55 11.75 6.15
C ASP A 286 5.41 12.25 7.58
N SER A 287 6.37 13.03 8.08
CA SER A 287 6.33 13.61 9.43
C SER A 287 5.14 14.55 9.67
N LYS A 288 4.64 15.21 8.61
CA LYS A 288 3.46 16.08 8.66
C LYS A 288 2.16 15.29 8.62
N ILE A 289 2.17 14.11 7.99
CA ILE A 289 1.00 13.23 7.84
C ILE A 289 0.77 12.41 9.12
N TRP A 290 1.85 11.99 9.79
CA TRP A 290 1.71 11.18 11.00
C TRP A 290 0.98 11.97 12.10
N PRO A 291 -0.06 11.40 12.72
CA PRO A 291 -0.70 12.02 13.88
C PRO A 291 0.34 12.17 15.01
N LYS A 292 0.34 13.34 15.63
CA LYS A 292 1.27 13.67 16.74
C LYS A 292 0.88 12.96 18.03
N LYS A 293 -0.39 12.58 18.16
CA LYS A 293 -0.95 11.86 19.31
C LYS A 293 -1.73 10.64 18.80
N PRO A 294 -1.77 9.54 19.57
CA PRO A 294 -2.63 8.40 19.24
C PRO A 294 -4.07 8.87 19.01
N GLY A 295 -4.72 8.29 17.99
CA GLY A 295 -6.13 8.56 17.74
C GLY A 295 -7.00 8.09 18.92
N LEU A 296 -8.13 8.77 19.14
CA LEU A 296 -9.08 8.31 20.14
C LEU A 296 -9.63 6.93 19.75
N PRO A 297 -9.66 5.94 20.67
CA PRO A 297 -10.20 4.63 20.37
C PRO A 297 -11.71 4.74 20.07
N PRO A 298 -12.31 3.74 19.40
CA PRO A 298 -13.76 3.65 19.28
C PRO A 298 -14.44 3.74 20.65
N GLN A 299 -15.55 4.49 20.72
CA GLN A 299 -16.27 4.75 21.97
C GLN A 299 -17.73 4.37 21.83
N ALA A 300 -18.32 3.88 22.92
CA ALA A 300 -19.77 3.70 22.98
C ALA A 300 -20.42 5.05 23.28
N VAL A 301 -21.42 5.43 22.48
CA VAL A 301 -22.20 6.65 22.67
C VAL A 301 -23.64 6.27 22.92
N PHE A 302 -24.18 6.71 24.05
CA PHE A 302 -25.59 6.65 24.36
C PHE A 302 -26.23 8.00 24.08
N ALA A 303 -27.31 8.01 23.30
CA ALA A 303 -28.06 9.21 22.95
C ALA A 303 -29.51 9.09 23.43
N ILE A 304 -30.02 10.14 24.07
CA ILE A 304 -31.40 10.26 24.54
C ILE A 304 -32.04 11.48 23.88
N SER A 305 -33.22 11.34 23.29
CA SER A 305 -33.98 12.48 22.78
C SER A 305 -34.81 13.16 23.87
N ARG A 306 -35.27 14.39 23.63
CA ARG A 306 -36.25 15.07 24.51
C ARG A 306 -37.56 14.28 24.72
N SER A 307 -37.91 13.37 23.82
CA SER A 307 -39.05 12.46 23.97
C SER A 307 -38.73 11.18 24.75
N GLY A 308 -37.51 11.04 25.26
CA GLY A 308 -37.05 9.85 25.99
C GLY A 308 -36.62 8.69 25.11
N ARG A 309 -36.53 8.87 23.78
CA ARG A 309 -36.06 7.80 22.88
C ARG A 309 -34.56 7.60 23.08
N ARG A 310 -34.18 6.37 23.35
CA ARG A 310 -32.79 5.95 23.63
C ARG A 310 -32.19 5.27 22.41
N ARG A 311 -30.92 5.55 22.12
CA ARG A 311 -30.16 4.92 21.04
C ARG A 311 -28.71 4.72 21.47
N TRP A 312 -28.11 3.66 20.97
CA TRP A 312 -26.69 3.37 21.13
C TRP A 312 -25.98 3.50 19.80
N TYR A 313 -24.75 3.98 19.86
CA TYR A 313 -23.88 4.14 18.71
C TYR A 313 -22.46 3.72 19.06
N LEU A 314 -21.77 3.08 18.12
CA LEU A 314 -20.32 3.00 18.11
C LEU A 314 -19.78 4.25 17.41
N HIS A 315 -19.11 5.12 18.14
CA HIS A 315 -18.41 6.27 17.60
C HIS A 315 -17.04 5.84 17.09
N LEU A 316 -16.75 6.20 15.85
CA LEU A 316 -15.42 6.12 15.25
C LEU A 316 -14.92 7.55 15.08
N PRO A 317 -14.20 8.12 16.07
CA PRO A 317 -13.78 9.52 16.06
C PRO A 317 -13.00 9.90 14.80
N TRP A 318 -12.13 8.99 14.34
CA TRP A 318 -11.33 9.19 13.14
C TRP A 318 -12.20 9.35 11.88
N ALA A 319 -13.26 8.57 11.73
CA ALA A 319 -14.16 8.66 10.57
C ALA A 319 -15.25 9.73 10.73
N SER A 320 -15.27 10.45 11.86
CA SER A 320 -16.36 11.36 12.25
C SER A 320 -17.75 10.77 12.04
N VAL A 321 -17.92 9.49 12.43
CA VAL A 321 -19.14 8.73 12.16
C VAL A 321 -19.62 7.98 13.40
N LEU A 322 -20.94 7.90 13.53
CA LEU A 322 -21.65 7.08 14.49
C LEU A 322 -22.32 5.92 13.76
N MET A 323 -22.02 4.70 14.18
CA MET A 323 -22.66 3.50 13.67
C MET A 323 -23.72 3.03 14.67
N PRO A 324 -25.00 2.87 14.26
CA PRO A 324 -26.05 2.38 15.14
C PRO A 324 -25.66 1.04 15.78
N ALA A 325 -25.86 0.93 17.09
CA ALA A 325 -25.51 -0.23 17.88
C ALA A 325 -26.70 -0.71 18.73
N GLU A 326 -26.67 -1.99 19.07
CA GLU A 326 -27.54 -2.57 20.08
C GLU A 326 -27.12 -2.07 21.47
N PRO A 327 -28.06 -1.98 22.43
CA PRO A 327 -27.70 -1.78 23.82
C PRO A 327 -26.71 -2.86 24.27
N PRO A 328 -25.58 -2.49 24.90
CA PRO A 328 -24.68 -3.47 25.48
C PRO A 328 -25.39 -4.27 26.58
N ASP A 329 -24.83 -5.43 26.93
CA ASP A 329 -25.28 -6.17 28.11
C ASP A 329 -24.65 -5.53 29.35
N LEU A 330 -25.48 -4.98 30.23
CA LEU A 330 -25.10 -3.99 31.24
C LEU A 330 -25.13 -4.52 32.68
N GLU A 331 -24.79 -5.80 32.88
CA GLU A 331 -25.05 -6.45 34.17
C GLU A 331 -24.21 -5.93 35.35
N THR A 332 -23.06 -5.24 35.17
CA THR A 332 -22.33 -4.60 36.28
C THR A 332 -21.48 -3.37 35.89
N GLY A 333 -21.36 -2.39 36.79
CA GLY A 333 -20.41 -1.26 36.70
C GLY A 333 -21.03 0.14 36.49
N PRO A 334 -20.37 1.07 35.76
CA PRO A 334 -20.75 2.49 35.59
C PRO A 334 -22.16 2.71 34.99
N PHE A 335 -22.82 1.65 34.53
CA PHE A 335 -24.14 1.68 33.91
C PHE A 335 -25.33 1.62 34.87
N ALA A 336 -25.13 1.22 36.13
CA ALA A 336 -26.17 1.33 37.15
C ALA A 336 -26.61 2.79 37.36
N ARG A 337 -25.68 3.73 37.12
CA ARG A 337 -25.93 5.18 37.15
C ARG A 337 -26.56 5.72 35.88
N LEU A 338 -26.57 4.96 34.78
CA LEU A 338 -27.11 5.42 33.50
C LEU A 338 -28.61 5.70 33.60
N GLU A 339 -29.38 4.81 34.22
CA GLU A 339 -30.82 5.03 34.41
C GLU A 339 -31.12 6.18 35.37
N GLU A 340 -30.24 6.43 36.36
CA GLU A 340 -30.33 7.60 37.23
C GLU A 340 -30.11 8.89 36.44
N ILE A 341 -29.05 8.93 35.62
CA ILE A 341 -28.76 10.07 34.73
C ILE A 341 -29.90 10.29 33.74
N VAL A 342 -30.44 9.22 33.14
CA VAL A 342 -31.60 9.32 32.24
C VAL A 342 -32.79 9.92 32.98
N ARG A 343 -33.08 9.46 34.20
CA ARG A 343 -34.20 9.99 35.00
C ARG A 343 -34.01 11.46 35.35
N GLU A 344 -32.80 11.85 35.74
CA GLU A 344 -32.42 13.23 36.03
C GLU A 344 -32.59 14.12 34.80
N VAL A 345 -31.98 13.74 33.67
CA VAL A 345 -32.05 14.46 32.38
C VAL A 345 -33.50 14.63 31.90
N MET A 346 -34.32 13.58 32.04
CA MET A 346 -35.73 13.63 31.61
C MET A 346 -36.64 14.38 32.59
N SER A 347 -36.22 14.59 33.84
CA SER A 347 -37.00 15.36 34.83
C SER A 347 -36.90 16.88 34.61
N ASP A 348 -35.81 17.36 34.00
CA ASP A 348 -35.61 18.77 33.66
C ASP A 348 -34.85 18.91 32.32
N PRO A 349 -35.47 18.58 31.17
CA PRO A 349 -34.77 18.55 29.88
C PRO A 349 -34.13 19.88 29.48
N ASP A 350 -34.71 21.00 29.88
CA ASP A 350 -34.20 22.33 29.51
C ASP A 350 -32.88 22.66 30.21
N ARG A 351 -32.57 21.98 31.32
CA ARG A 351 -31.28 22.08 32.00
C ARG A 351 -30.16 21.29 31.32
N TYR A 352 -30.46 20.16 30.68
CA TYR A 352 -29.44 19.23 30.16
C TYR A 352 -29.33 19.21 28.63
N PHE A 353 -30.38 19.57 27.91
CA PHE A 353 -30.33 19.65 26.45
C PHE A 353 -29.90 21.05 26.03
N ILE A 354 -28.85 21.12 25.21
CA ILE A 354 -28.40 22.38 24.60
C ILE A 354 -29.56 22.96 23.76
N PRO A 355 -29.85 24.27 23.84
CA PRO A 355 -30.92 24.90 23.06
C PRO A 355 -30.78 24.62 21.56
N GLY A 356 -31.89 24.26 20.90
CA GLY A 356 -31.90 23.93 19.46
C GLY A 356 -31.47 22.49 19.13
N THR A 357 -31.16 21.68 20.14
CA THR A 357 -30.66 20.32 19.93
C THR A 357 -31.66 19.21 20.27
N THR A 358 -31.51 18.07 19.60
CA THR A 358 -32.44 16.93 19.76
C THR A 358 -31.94 15.91 20.78
N TRP A 359 -30.62 15.82 21.01
CA TRP A 359 -29.99 14.71 21.70
C TRP A 359 -29.19 15.18 22.92
N PHE A 360 -29.34 14.44 24.02
CA PHE A 360 -28.37 14.42 25.11
C PHE A 360 -27.51 13.17 24.93
N THR A 361 -26.19 13.29 25.09
CA THR A 361 -25.26 12.21 24.79
C THR A 361 -24.30 11.91 25.94
N LEU A 362 -23.96 10.63 26.11
CA LEU A 362 -22.95 10.13 27.05
C LEU A 362 -21.98 9.23 26.30
N GLY A 363 -20.68 9.45 26.49
CA GLY A 363 -19.62 8.60 25.94
C GLY A 363 -19.07 7.64 27.00
N PHE A 364 -18.76 6.41 26.59
CA PHE A 364 -18.14 5.39 27.43
C PHE A 364 -16.95 4.75 26.74
N PHE A 365 -15.86 4.55 27.48
CA PHE A 365 -14.64 3.90 27.01
C PHE A 365 -14.60 2.42 27.37
N GLY A 366 -14.04 1.60 26.49
CA GLY A 366 -13.81 0.16 26.75
C GLY A 366 -15.08 -0.70 26.77
N VAL A 367 -16.20 -0.17 26.29
CA VAL A 367 -17.50 -0.86 26.29
C VAL A 367 -17.69 -1.56 24.94
N PRO A 368 -17.78 -2.89 24.91
CA PRO A 368 -18.03 -3.61 23.68
C PRO A 368 -19.48 -3.37 23.23
N LEU A 369 -19.66 -3.00 21.96
CA LEU A 369 -20.97 -2.83 21.34
C LEU A 369 -21.13 -3.81 20.18
N LYS A 370 -22.34 -4.34 20.04
CA LYS A 370 -22.77 -5.05 18.83
C LYS A 370 -23.44 -4.06 17.88
N LEU A 371 -23.00 -4.02 16.62
CA LEU A 371 -23.65 -3.18 15.61
C LEU A 371 -25.06 -3.69 15.35
N ALA A 372 -26.01 -2.76 15.17
CA ALA A 372 -27.38 -3.12 14.86
C ALA A 372 -27.48 -3.72 13.44
N ASP A 373 -28.30 -4.75 13.26
CA ASP A 373 -28.52 -5.42 11.97
C ASP A 373 -29.09 -4.48 10.89
N SER A 374 -29.66 -3.34 11.31
CA SER A 374 -30.20 -2.32 10.42
C SER A 374 -29.84 -0.92 10.92
N GLY A 375 -29.43 -0.06 9.99
CA GLY A 375 -29.07 1.33 10.28
C GLY A 375 -27.91 1.80 9.41
N SER A 376 -28.06 2.99 8.82
CA SER A 376 -26.97 3.63 8.11
C SER A 376 -26.07 4.38 9.10
N PRO A 377 -24.74 4.40 8.87
CA PRO A 377 -23.85 5.31 9.58
C PRO A 377 -24.33 6.75 9.44
N VAL A 378 -24.20 7.54 10.49
CA VAL A 378 -24.55 8.97 10.49
C VAL A 378 -23.32 9.81 10.85
N PRO A 379 -23.15 11.02 10.29
CA PRO A 379 -22.10 11.93 10.73
C PRO A 379 -22.20 12.14 12.25
N ASP A 380 -21.07 12.15 12.94
CA ASP A 380 -21.07 12.32 14.39
C ASP A 380 -21.63 13.68 14.82
N THR A 381 -21.40 14.72 14.04
CA THR A 381 -21.99 16.07 14.20
C THR A 381 -23.52 16.12 14.19
N ALA A 382 -24.21 15.05 13.75
CA ALA A 382 -25.66 14.97 13.82
C ALA A 382 -26.19 14.69 15.24
N ILE A 383 -25.33 14.19 16.14
CA ILE A 383 -25.70 13.70 17.48
C ILE A 383 -24.73 14.18 18.56
N LEU A 384 -23.43 14.15 18.28
CA LEU A 384 -22.39 14.71 19.13
C LEU A 384 -22.21 16.20 18.82
N TYR A 385 -22.04 16.99 19.88
CA TYR A 385 -21.65 18.39 19.78
C TYR A 385 -20.12 18.47 19.73
N ARG A 386 -19.56 19.55 19.18
CA ARG A 386 -18.15 19.88 19.38
C ARG A 386 -18.00 20.86 20.55
N PRO A 387 -16.87 20.83 21.29
CA PRO A 387 -16.63 21.79 22.36
C PRO A 387 -16.72 23.24 21.94
N GLU A 388 -16.31 23.59 20.72
CA GLU A 388 -16.47 24.94 20.18
C GLU A 388 -17.93 25.37 19.95
N ASP A 389 -18.86 24.42 19.84
CA ASP A 389 -20.28 24.68 19.59
C ASP A 389 -21.10 24.79 20.89
N LEU A 390 -20.47 24.61 22.05
CA LEU A 390 -21.14 24.68 23.34
C LEU A 390 -21.41 26.13 23.76
N PRO A 391 -22.62 26.48 24.22
CA PRO A 391 -22.89 27.78 24.82
C PRO A 391 -21.98 28.03 26.03
N GLU A 392 -21.67 29.30 26.28
CA GLU A 392 -20.84 29.70 27.42
C GLU A 392 -21.41 29.16 28.75
N GLY A 393 -20.58 28.45 29.52
CA GLY A 393 -20.98 27.78 30.77
C GLY A 393 -21.33 26.29 30.66
N TRP A 394 -21.32 25.71 29.45
CA TRP A 394 -21.54 24.28 29.22
C TRP A 394 -20.20 23.52 29.06
N SER A 395 -20.13 22.27 29.53
CA SER A 395 -18.94 21.41 29.43
C SER A 395 -19.31 19.95 29.25
N TYR A 396 -18.51 19.17 28.54
CA TYR A 396 -18.61 17.70 28.56
C TYR A 396 -18.29 17.17 29.95
N ARG A 397 -19.11 16.25 30.44
CA ARG A 397 -18.71 15.33 31.51
C ARG A 397 -18.48 13.98 30.89
N LEU A 398 -17.22 13.55 30.83
CA LEU A 398 -16.89 12.15 30.58
C LEU A 398 -17.28 11.36 31.84
N ALA A 399 -18.08 10.32 31.67
CA ALA A 399 -18.57 9.47 32.74
C ALA A 399 -17.56 8.36 33.08
#